data_AF-A0A2R6HH40-F1
#
_entry.id   AF-A0A2R6HH40-F1
#
_cell.length_a   1.000
_cell.length_b   1.000
_cell.length_c   1.000
_cell.angle_alpha   90.00
_cell.angle_beta   90.00
_cell.angle_gamma   90.00
#
_symmetry.space_group_name_H-M   'P 1'
#
loop_
_entity.id
_entity.type
_entity.pdbx_description
1 polymer ?
#
loop_
_entity_poly.entity_id
_entity_poly.type
_entity_poly.pdbx_seq_one_letter_code
_entity_poly.pdbx_strand_id
1 'polypeptide(L)' 'MKKQELIHLHGLLAQVQNHYEEQTGNTVEHDRYTTLGVQPTSIHKSKTDHKDAVFALADGITSEMSDEETERISAAAD' A
#
# COMPACT_ATOMS: atom_id res chain seq x y z
N MET A 1 15.51 -4.86 -10.00
CA MET A 1 15.69 -3.69 -9.10
C MET A 1 16.85 -3.91 -8.13
N LYS A 2 17.67 -2.89 -7.91
CA LYS A 2 18.73 -2.80 -6.89
C LYS A 2 18.11 -2.52 -5.51
N LYS A 3 18.87 -2.70 -4.42
CA LYS A 3 18.38 -2.49 -3.04
C LYS A 3 17.91 -1.03 -2.81
N GLN A 4 18.69 -0.06 -3.28
CA GLN A 4 18.36 1.37 -3.14
C GLN A 4 17.08 1.74 -3.90
N GLU A 5 16.86 1.18 -5.09
CA GLU A 5 15.61 1.37 -5.85
C GLU A 5 14.40 0.83 -5.08
N LEU A 6 14.54 -0.31 -4.39
CA LEU A 6 13.48 -0.87 -3.55
C LEU A 6 13.22 -0.05 -2.28
N ILE A 7 14.27 0.47 -1.63
CA ILE A 7 14.11 1.35 -0.46
C ILE A 7 13.36 2.63 -0.86
N HIS A 8 13.73 3.25 -1.99
CA HIS A 8 13.05 4.45 -2.48
C HIS A 8 11.60 4.16 -2.87
N LEU A 9 11.35 3.05 -3.58
CA LEU A 9 9.98 2.67 -3.94
C LEU A 9 9.12 2.39 -2.70
N HIS A 10 9.67 1.69 -1.71
CA HIS A 10 8.99 1.46 -0.44
C HIS A 10 8.62 2.78 0.23
N GLY A 11 9.58 3.72 0.36
CA GLY A 11 9.30 5.05 0.90
C GLY A 11 8.20 5.79 0.14
N LEU A 12 8.24 5.75 -1.19
CA LEU A 12 7.23 6.38 -2.03
C LEU A 12 5.85 5.76 -1.83
N LEU A 13 5.72 4.43 -1.78
CA LEU A 13 4.43 3.77 -1.55
C LEU A 13 3.86 4.07 -0.16
N ALA A 14 4.70 4.17 0.87
CA ALA A 14 4.26 4.61 2.20
C ALA A 14 3.72 6.05 2.15
N GLN A 15 4.34 6.94 1.38
CA GLN A 15 3.82 8.30 1.17
C GLN A 15 2.51 8.30 0.37
N VAL A 16 2.38 7.44 -0.64
CA VAL A 16 1.15 7.29 -1.42
C VAL A 16 0.00 6.79 -0.54
N GLN A 17 0.25 5.79 0.31
CA GLN A 17 -0.74 5.32 1.30
C GLN A 17 -1.21 6.48 2.19
N ASN A 18 -0.27 7.16 2.86
CA ASN A 18 -0.62 8.28 3.74
C ASN A 18 -1.41 9.36 2.99
N HIS A 19 -1.00 9.69 1.76
CA HIS A 19 -1.70 10.67 0.94
C HIS A 19 -3.11 10.21 0.57
N TYR A 20 -3.29 8.93 0.21
CA TYR A 20 -4.62 8.39 -0.07
C TYR A 20 -5.53 8.52 1.16
N GLU A 21 -5.08 8.08 2.32
CA GLU A 21 -5.87 8.17 3.57
C GLU A 21 -6.19 9.61 3.96
N GLU A 22 -5.23 10.54 3.80
CA GLU A 22 -5.45 11.97 4.03
C GLU A 22 -6.48 12.59 3.07
N GLN A 23 -6.51 12.16 1.80
CA GLN A 23 -7.40 12.73 0.78
C GLN A 23 -8.81 12.12 0.82
N THR A 24 -8.94 10.82 1.08
CA THR A 24 -10.24 10.12 1.08
C THR A 24 -10.87 10.05 2.47
N GLY A 25 -10.06 10.13 3.53
CA GLY A 25 -10.49 9.82 4.90
C GLY A 25 -10.67 8.33 5.17
N ASN A 26 -10.46 7.47 4.16
CA ASN A 26 -10.46 6.02 4.32
C ASN A 26 -9.13 5.55 4.93
N THR A 27 -9.12 4.37 5.53
CA THR A 27 -7.89 3.75 6.06
C THR A 27 -7.53 2.57 5.19
N VAL A 28 -6.25 2.44 4.83
CA VAL A 28 -5.74 1.29 4.11
C VAL A 28 -5.40 0.18 5.08
N GLU A 29 -6.06 -0.98 4.93
CA GLU A 29 -5.71 -2.16 5.72
C GLU A 29 -4.29 -2.61 5.38
N HIS A 30 -3.46 -2.77 6.41
CA HIS A 30 -2.03 -3.01 6.23
C HIS A 30 -1.46 -4.01 7.24
N ASP A 31 -2.28 -4.92 7.78
CA ASP A 31 -1.87 -5.92 8.76
C ASP A 31 -0.71 -6.80 8.27
N ARG A 32 -0.74 -7.14 6.98
CA ARG A 32 0.37 -7.86 6.32
C ARG A 32 1.65 -7.03 6.34
N TYR A 33 1.57 -5.73 6.06
CA TYR A 33 2.72 -4.84 6.02
C TYR A 33 3.30 -4.59 7.42
N THR A 34 2.47 -4.32 8.43
CA THR A 34 2.90 -4.15 9.83
C THR A 34 3.56 -5.41 10.39
N THR A 35 3.04 -6.59 10.06
CA THR A 35 3.61 -7.88 10.49
C THR A 35 5.04 -8.10 9.98
N LEU A 36 5.41 -7.54 8.82
CA LEU A 36 6.78 -7.65 8.30
C LEU A 36 7.80 -6.90 9.18
N GLY A 37 7.38 -5.85 9.90
CA GLY A 37 8.26 -5.06 10.75
C GLY A 37 9.41 -4.40 9.97
N VAL A 38 9.15 -4.02 8.71
CA VAL A 38 10.11 -3.37 7.81
C VAL A 38 9.57 -2.01 7.43
N GLN A 39 10.24 -0.95 7.90
CA GLN A 39 9.91 0.42 7.51
C GLN A 39 10.84 0.89 6.38
N PRO A 40 10.50 1.95 5.62
CA PRO A 40 11.40 2.54 4.62
C PRO A 40 12.78 2.90 5.19
N THR A 41 12.82 3.34 6.45
CA THR A 41 14.03 3.70 7.20
C THR A 41 14.85 2.49 7.68
N SER A 42 14.32 1.28 7.58
CA SER A 42 14.98 0.04 8.00
C SER A 42 16.06 -0.42 7.01
N ILE A 43 17.00 0.47 6.64
CA ILE A 43 18.00 0.27 5.57
C ILE A 43 18.94 -0.94 5.79
N HIS A 44 19.00 -1.43 7.02
CA HIS A 44 19.77 -2.62 7.41
C HIS A 44 19.07 -3.94 7.01
N LYS A 45 17.76 -3.92 6.75
CA LYS A 45 16.97 -5.07 6.31
C LYS A 45 17.36 -5.54 4.91
N SER A 46 16.98 -6.77 4.56
CA SER A 46 17.40 -7.39 3.31
C SER A 46 16.72 -6.74 2.10
N LYS A 47 17.25 -6.98 0.90
CA LYS A 47 16.59 -6.58 -0.34
C LYS A 47 15.21 -7.23 -0.47
N THR A 48 15.08 -8.49 -0.05
CA THR A 48 13.82 -9.24 -0.09
C THR A 48 12.82 -8.65 0.91
N ASP A 49 13.27 -8.27 2.10
CA ASP A 49 12.42 -7.65 3.12
C ASP A 49 11.74 -6.38 2.60
N HIS A 50 12.52 -5.49 1.96
CA HIS A 50 11.94 -4.28 1.34
C HIS A 50 11.04 -4.58 0.14
N LYS A 51 11.32 -5.65 -0.61
CA LYS A 51 10.47 -6.08 -1.73
C LYS A 51 9.12 -6.61 -1.23
N ASP A 52 9.12 -7.40 -0.16
CA ASP A 52 7.90 -7.96 0.42
C ASP A 52 7.04 -6.87 1.03
N ALA A 53 7.66 -5.86 1.66
CA ALA A 53 6.98 -4.67 2.15
C ALA A 53 6.36 -3.83 1.01
N VAL A 54 7.07 -3.66 -0.11
CA VAL A 54 6.53 -3.00 -1.31
C VAL A 54 5.26 -3.70 -1.81
N PHE A 55 5.26 -5.03 -1.88
CA PHE A 55 4.07 -5.78 -2.28
C PHE A 55 2.94 -5.62 -1.27
N ALA A 56 3.21 -5.75 0.02
CA ALA A 56 2.17 -5.60 1.04
C ALA A 56 1.51 -4.21 1.01
N LEU A 57 2.29 -3.14 0.82
CA LEU A 57 1.75 -1.79 0.65
C LEU A 57 0.94 -1.64 -0.64
N ALA A 58 1.47 -2.12 -1.76
CA ALA A 58 0.77 -2.03 -3.04
C ALA A 58 -0.57 -2.79 -3.00
N ASP A 59 -0.57 -4.02 -2.48
CA ASP A 59 -1.78 -4.85 -2.34
C ASP A 59 -2.83 -4.10 -1.50
N GLY A 60 -2.46 -3.59 -0.31
CA GLY A 60 -3.37 -2.85 0.56
C GLY A 60 -3.97 -1.62 -0.11
N ILE A 61 -3.13 -0.76 -0.72
CA ILE A 61 -3.59 0.44 -1.42
C ILE A 61 -4.57 0.07 -2.54
N THR A 62 -4.24 -0.94 -3.35
CA THR A 62 -5.09 -1.32 -4.49
C THR A 62 -6.39 -2.01 -4.08
N SER A 63 -6.43 -2.67 -2.92
CA SER A 63 -7.65 -3.27 -2.37
C SER A 63 -8.67 -2.20 -2.04
N GLU A 64 -8.28 -1.18 -1.26
CA GLU A 64 -9.19 -0.07 -0.90
C GLU A 64 -9.70 0.69 -2.12
N MET A 65 -8.83 0.93 -3.11
CA MET A 65 -9.23 1.61 -4.35
C MET A 65 -10.24 0.80 -5.17
N SER A 66 -10.20 -0.54 -5.08
CA SER A 66 -11.13 -1.42 -5.81
C SER A 66 -12.48 -1.51 -5.11
N ASP A 67 -12.51 -1.41 -3.78
CA ASP A 67 -13.76 -1.41 -3.00
C ASP A 67 -14.60 -0.15 -3.27
N GLU A 68 -13.97 0.99 -3.58
CA GLU A 68 -14.66 2.21 -4.03
C GLU A 68 -15.37 2.06 -5.40
N GLU A 69 -14.96 1.12 -6.26
CA GLU A 69 -15.54 0.95 -7.60
C GLU A 69 -16.84 0.12 -7.60
N THR A 70 -17.08 -0.70 -6.57
CA THR A 70 -18.27 -1.57 -6.50
C THR A 70 -19.55 -0.83 -6.06
N GLU A 71 -19.43 0.37 -5.49
CA GLU A 71 -20.54 1.26 -5.11
C GLU A 71 -21.13 2.05 -6.31
N ARG A 72 -21.25 1.45 -7.50
CA ARG A 72 -21.94 2.08 -8.65
C ARG A 72 -23.07 1.22 -9.25
N ILE A 73 -24.26 1.52 -8.69
CA ILE A 73 -25.61 1.57 -9.28
C ILE A 73 -26.32 0.22 -9.50
N SER A 74 -27.21 -0.12 -8.57
CA SER A 74 -28.34 -1.03 -8.84
C SER A 74 -29.20 -0.42 -9.96
N ALA A 75 -29.20 -1.05 -11.14
CA ALA A 75 -30.14 -0.73 -12.20
C ALA A 75 -31.56 -1.20 -11.79
N ALA A 76 -32.25 -0.39 -10.98
CA ALA A 76 -33.69 -0.51 -10.78
C ALA A 76 -34.38 0.39 -11.82
N ALA A 77 -34.78 -0.21 -12.93
CA ALA A 77 -35.77 0.34 -13.84
C ALA A 77 -36.67 -0.80 -14.30
N ASP A 78 -37.85 -0.90 -13.68
CA ASP A 78 -39.07 -1.49 -14.25
C ASP A 78 -40.07 -0.34 -14.45
#